data_AF-A0A316LHW7-F1
#
_entry.id   AF-A0A316LHW7-F1
#
_cell.length_a   1.000
_cell.length_b   1.000
_cell.length_c   1.000
_cell.angle_alpha   90.00
_cell.angle_beta   90.00
_cell.angle_gamma   90.00
#
_symmetry.space_group_name_H-M   'P 1'
#
loop_
_entity.id
_entity.type
_entity.pdbx_description
1 polymer ?
#
loop_
_entity_poly.entity_id
_entity_poly.type
_entity_poly.pdbx_seq_one_letter_code
_entity_poly.pdbx_strand_id
1 'polypeptide(L)' 'MKEEASAAWEALEQERTALLARRQRLYALTAKNVLCQNHGSGAYGEAMAEIIGIDKRLRELHIAMEEQERG' A
#
# COMPACT_ATOMS: atom_id res chain seq x y z
N MET A 1 -14.61 -21.78 -13.23
CA MET A 1 -14.23 -20.71 -14.18
C MET A 1 -14.75 -19.32 -13.81
N LYS A 2 -16.07 -19.01 -13.76
CA LYS A 2 -16.52 -17.64 -13.37
C LYS A 2 -16.32 -17.29 -11.88
N GLU A 3 -16.40 -18.27 -10.99
CA GLU A 3 -16.25 -18.06 -9.54
C GLU A 3 -14.79 -17.85 -9.11
N GLU A 4 -13.84 -18.53 -9.77
CA GLU A 4 -12.40 -18.43 -9.47
C GLU A 4 -11.82 -17.07 -9.88
N ALA A 5 -12.30 -16.52 -11.00
CA ALA A 5 -11.95 -15.16 -11.44
C ALA A 5 -12.46 -14.09 -10.47
N SER A 6 -13.61 -14.32 -9.81
CA SER A 6 -14.14 -13.41 -8.78
C SER A 6 -13.30 -13.45 -7.50
N ALA A 7 -12.93 -14.65 -7.05
CA ALA A 7 -12.15 -14.81 -5.83
C ALA A 7 -10.72 -14.22 -5.95
N ALA A 8 -10.08 -14.40 -7.11
CA ALA A 8 -8.77 -13.79 -7.37
C ALA A 8 -8.84 -12.26 -7.38
N TRP A 9 -9.93 -11.71 -7.94
CA TRP A 9 -10.12 -10.25 -7.99
C TRP A 9 -10.33 -9.67 -6.59
N GLU A 10 -11.20 -10.30 -5.79
CA GLU A 10 -11.46 -9.90 -4.42
C GLU A 10 -10.19 -9.94 -3.56
N ALA A 11 -9.31 -10.92 -3.76
CA ALA A 11 -8.04 -11.00 -3.05
C ALA A 11 -7.12 -9.80 -3.38
N LEU A 12 -7.01 -9.42 -4.65
CA LEU A 12 -6.22 -8.25 -5.07
C LEU A 12 -6.79 -6.95 -4.49
N GLU A 13 -8.12 -6.78 -4.51
CA GLU A 13 -8.77 -5.59 -3.96
C GLU A 13 -8.66 -5.52 -2.43
N GLN A 14 -8.74 -6.66 -1.73
CA GLN A 14 -8.50 -6.73 -0.29
C GLN A 14 -7.06 -6.33 0.05
N GLU A 15 -6.07 -6.84 -0.69
CA GLU A 15 -4.66 -6.46 -0.51
C GLU A 15 -4.45 -4.97 -0.76
N ARG A 16 -4.96 -4.45 -1.88
CA ARG A 16 -4.91 -3.02 -2.22
C ARG A 16 -5.51 -2.15 -1.13
N THR A 17 -6.69 -2.51 -0.62
CA THR A 17 -7.38 -1.79 0.45
C THR A 17 -6.56 -1.79 1.74
N ALA A 18 -5.99 -2.93 2.13
CA ALA A 18 -5.16 -3.04 3.32
C ALA A 18 -3.88 -2.19 3.22
N LEU A 19 -3.23 -2.20 2.05
CA LEU A 19 -2.04 -1.40 1.77
C LEU A 19 -2.34 0.10 1.78
N LEU A 20 -3.45 0.54 1.18
CA LEU A 20 -3.87 1.94 1.21
C LEU A 20 -4.12 2.43 2.65
N ALA A 21 -4.83 1.64 3.46
CA ALA A 21 -5.07 1.95 4.87
C ALA A 21 -3.77 1.99 5.68
N ARG A 22 -2.80 1.11 5.38
CA ARG A 22 -1.49 1.11 6.02
C ARG A 22 -0.67 2.34 5.61
N ARG A 23 -0.64 2.67 4.32
CA ARG A 23 0.03 3.87 3.79
C ARG A 23 -0.49 5.15 4.45
N GLN A 24 -1.80 5.28 4.59
CA GLN A 24 -2.41 6.45 5.23
C GLN A 24 -1.98 6.60 6.69
N ARG A 25 -1.87 5.49 7.43
CA ARG A 25 -1.37 5.50 8.82
C ARG A 25 0.10 5.92 8.90
N LEU A 26 0.93 5.45 7.98
CA LEU A 26 2.34 5.86 7.92
C LEU A 26 2.49 7.34 7.57
N TYR A 27 1.69 7.87 6.64
CA TYR A 27 1.69 9.31 6.34
C TYR A 27 1.31 10.16 7.56
N ALA A 28 0.34 9.71 8.36
CA ALA A 28 0.00 10.39 9.61
C ALA A 28 1.17 10.35 10.62
N LEU A 29 1.88 9.21 10.71
CA LEU A 29 3.05 9.06 11.58
C LEU A 29 4.22 9.94 11.12
N THR A 30 4.53 9.97 9.83
CA THR A 30 5.62 10.77 9.28
C THR A 30 5.32 12.26 9.39
N ALA A 31 4.08 12.68 9.13
CA ALA A 31 3.63 14.06 9.36
C ALA A 31 3.80 14.47 10.83
N LYS A 32 3.40 13.61 11.78
CA LYS A 32 3.61 13.84 13.21
C LYS A 32 5.10 14.00 13.55
N ASN A 33 5.95 13.13 13.01
CA ASN A 33 7.40 13.21 13.23
C ASN A 33 8.01 14.48 12.65
N VAL A 34 7.55 14.97 11.49
CA VAL A 34 7.98 16.26 10.93
C VAL A 34 7.54 17.42 11.83
N LEU A 35 6.27 17.44 12.26
CA LEU A 35 5.74 18.50 13.13
C LEU A 35 6.46 18.57 14.48
N CYS A 36 6.85 17.42 15.03
CA CYS A 36 7.63 17.35 16.27
C CYS A 36 9.14 17.57 16.05
N GLN A 37 9.59 17.95 14.85
CA GLN A 37 11.02 18.09 14.49
C GLN A 37 11.84 16.80 14.72
N ASN A 38 11.18 15.64 14.73
CA ASN A 38 11.74 14.30 14.92
C ASN A 38 11.97 13.58 13.58
N HIS A 39 12.12 14.33 12.47
CA HIS A 39 12.35 13.74 11.14
C HIS A 39 13.72 13.03 11.01
N GLY A 40 14.64 13.26 11.95
CA GLY A 40 15.91 12.51 12.06
C GLY A 40 15.81 11.21 12.86
N SER A 41 14.62 10.86 13.37
CA SER A 41 14.44 9.64 14.17
C SER A 41 14.43 8.38 13.31
N GLY A 42 14.89 7.26 13.88
CA GLY A 42 14.78 5.94 13.23
C GLY A 42 13.35 5.60 12.85
N ALA A 43 12.37 5.95 13.68
CA ALA A 43 10.95 5.76 13.40
C ALA A 43 10.45 6.52 12.16
N TYR A 44 10.98 7.72 11.88
CA TYR A 44 10.68 8.43 10.64
C TYR A 44 11.26 7.72 9.42
N GLY A 45 12.53 7.30 9.50
CA GLY A 45 13.20 6.57 8.43
C GLY A 45 12.52 5.24 8.08
N GLU A 46 12.17 4.45 9.10
CA GLU A 46 11.44 3.19 8.96
C GLU A 46 10.07 3.41 8.30
N ALA A 47 9.31 4.40 8.76
CA ALA A 47 8.00 4.72 8.18
C ALA A 47 8.11 5.16 6.70
N MET A 48 9.13 5.93 6.34
CA MET A 48 9.37 6.34 4.95
C MET A 48 9.79 5.16 4.06
N ALA A 49 10.68 4.29 4.54
CA ALA A 49 11.07 3.09 3.80
C ALA A 49 9.87 2.18 3.53
N GLU A 50 8.99 2.04 4.53
CA GLU A 50 7.77 1.25 4.39
C GLU A 50 6.78 1.88 3.41
N ILE A 51 6.59 3.21 3.42
CA ILE A 51 5.77 3.92 2.43
C ILE A 51 6.26 3.63 1.00
N ILE A 52 7.57 3.71 0.77
CA ILE A 52 8.17 3.44 -0.54
C ILE A 52 7.88 2.00 -1.00
N GLY A 53 8.00 1.03 -0.09
CA GLY A 53 7.66 -0.36 -0.35
C GLY A 53 6.18 -0.55 -0.70
N ILE A 54 5.28 0.09 0.04
CA ILE A 54 3.84 0.05 -0.23
C ILE A 54 3.51 0.67 -1.59
N ASP A 55 4.09 1.82 -1.93
CA ASP A 55 3.84 2.47 -3.22
C ASP A 55 4.36 1.63 -4.41
N LYS A 56 5.46 0.90 -4.23
CA LYS A 56 5.90 -0.11 -5.19
C LYS A 56 4.86 -1.23 -5.34
N ARG A 57 4.41 -1.81 -4.23
CA ARG A 57 3.44 -2.91 -4.24
C ARG A 57 2.09 -2.52 -4.83
N LEU A 58 1.61 -1.30 -4.56
CA LEU A 58 0.37 -0.78 -5.14
C LEU A 58 0.44 -0.66 -6.67
N ARG A 59 1.60 -0.31 -7.22
CA ARG A 59 1.81 -0.30 -8.69
C ARG A 59 1.78 -1.71 -9.28
N GLU A 60 2.42 -2.67 -8.61
CA GLU A 60 2.39 -4.08 -9.03
C GLU A 60 0.97 -4.64 -9.00
N LEU A 61 0.20 -4.35 -7.94
CA LEU A 61 -1.20 -4.74 -7.83
C LEU A 61 -2.04 -4.13 -8.96
N HIS A 62 -1.87 -2.84 -9.25
CA HIS A 62 -2.61 -2.19 -10.34
C HIS A 62 -2.40 -2.89 -11.69
N ILE A 63 -1.17 -3.30 -12.02
CA ILE A 63 -0.86 -4.04 -13.25
C ILE A 63 -1.55 -5.42 -13.24
N ALA A 64 -1.40 -6.18 -12.15
CA ALA A 64 -2.04 -7.50 -12.03
C ALA A 64 -3.57 -7.41 -12.15
N MET A 65 -4.13 -6.32 -11.63
CA MET A 65 -5.55 -6.03 -11.70
C MET A 65 -6.02 -5.74 -13.13
N GLU A 66 -5.30 -4.90 -13.89
CA GLU A 66 -5.58 -4.63 -15.30
C GLU A 66 -5.44 -5.88 -16.18
N GLU A 67 -4.49 -6.77 -15.86
CA GLU A 67 -4.31 -8.04 -16.57
C GLU A 67 -5.51 -8.98 -16.36
N GLN A 68 -6.07 -9.01 -15.15
CA GLN A 68 -7.23 -9.82 -14.83
C GLN A 68 -8.53 -9.32 -15.46
N GLU A 69 -8.69 -8.00 -15.63
CA GLU A 69 -9.86 -7.41 -16.33
C GLU A 69 -9.87 -7.69 -17.85
N ARG A 70 -8.71 -8.01 -18.44
CA ARG A 70 -8.56 -8.31 -19.87
C ARG A 70 -8.77 -9.80 -20.22
N GLY A 71 -8.79 -10.69 -19.22
CA GLY A 71 -8.95 -12.15 -19.37
C GLY A 71 -10.35 -12.64 -19.04
#